data_AF-A0A7J2MCE7-F1
#
_entry.id   AF-A0A7J2MCE7-F1
#
_cell.length_a   1.000
_cell.length_b   1.000
_cell.length_c   1.000
_cell.angle_alpha   90.00
_cell.angle_beta   90.00
_cell.angle_gamma   90.00
#
_symmetry.space_group_name_H-M   'P 1'
#
loop_
_entity.id
_entity.type
_entity.pdbx_description
1 polymer ?
#
loop_
_entity_poly.entity_id
_entity_poly.type
_entity_poly.pdbx_seq_one_letter_code
_entity_poly.pdbx_strand_id
1 'polypeptide(L)'
;MKWSVALMVVLIAFSSSFAGTYGIHHPTDAVQESGSADESTYIPEMRWLSEEHPLISAEQVEHYAGVGISEGKRAVIMYENGSVSYDYFSSGNDAYDLIIIAPDDWKDSLAPLQQHKESHGIQTMVVGLNEIYGGTYFSVQGRDDAEKIKYFIKNAIEEWGIEYVMLVG
;
A
#
# COMPACT_ATOMS: atom_id res chain seq x y z
N MET A 1 -23.33 38.61 -21.23
CA MET A 1 -24.06 37.43 -20.70
C MET A 1 -23.34 37.06 -19.40
N LYS A 2 -23.72 37.56 -18.21
CA LYS A 2 -24.64 36.91 -17.24
C LYS A 2 -24.66 35.39 -17.47
N TRP A 3 -24.27 34.52 -16.54
CA TRP A 3 -24.84 34.35 -15.20
C TRP A 3 -23.79 34.18 -14.07
N SER A 4 -24.24 34.53 -12.87
CA SER A 4 -23.61 34.40 -11.55
C SER A 4 -24.19 33.16 -10.83
N VAL A 5 -23.68 32.84 -9.62
CA VAL A 5 -24.12 31.83 -8.60
C VAL A 5 -23.27 30.54 -8.65
N ALA A 6 -22.68 29.95 -7.60
CA ALA A 6 -22.46 30.18 -6.16
C ALA A 6 -21.22 29.31 -5.78
N LEU A 7 -20.23 29.78 -5.03
CA LEU A 7 -20.14 29.71 -3.56
C LEU A 7 -20.42 28.31 -2.98
N MET A 8 -19.37 27.49 -2.85
CA MET A 8 -19.22 26.67 -1.64
C MET A 8 -17.73 26.47 -1.30
N VAL A 9 -17.32 27.20 -0.28
CA VAL A 9 -16.14 26.95 0.54
C VAL A 9 -16.49 25.80 1.48
N VAL A 10 -15.75 24.70 1.46
CA VAL A 10 -15.60 23.83 2.63
C VAL A 10 -14.13 23.87 3.01
N LEU A 11 -13.85 24.82 3.88
CA LEU A 11 -12.66 24.89 4.71
C LEU A 11 -12.89 23.91 5.86
N ILE A 12 -12.17 22.79 5.91
CA ILE A 12 -11.92 22.09 7.17
C ILE A 12 -10.41 22.09 7.36
N ALA A 13 -9.91 23.24 7.80
CA ALA A 13 -8.65 23.33 8.53
C ALA A 13 -9.04 23.66 9.97
N PHE A 14 -9.24 22.62 10.79
CA PHE A 14 -9.24 22.76 12.23
C PHE A 14 -7.79 22.91 12.68
N SER A 15 -7.25 24.12 12.55
CA SER A 15 -6.04 24.52 13.26
C SER A 15 -6.45 25.40 14.43
N SER A 16 -6.58 24.80 15.60
CA SER A 16 -6.35 25.52 16.85
C SER A 16 -5.25 24.77 17.58
N SER A 17 -4.06 25.35 17.49
CA SER A 17 -2.89 25.04 18.28
C SER A 17 -3.25 24.81 19.74
N PHE A 18 -2.72 23.74 20.32
CA PHE A 18 -2.23 23.85 21.69
C PHE A 18 -0.98 23.00 21.86
N ALA A 19 0.00 23.62 22.50
CA ALA A 19 1.36 23.17 22.68
C ALA A 19 1.48 22.01 23.68
N GLY A 20 2.62 21.33 23.65
CA GLY A 20 3.14 20.63 24.82
C GLY A 20 3.76 19.27 24.51
N THR A 21 5.09 19.20 24.67
CA THR A 21 5.86 17.96 24.63
C THR A 21 5.63 17.16 25.90
N TYR A 22 4.98 15.99 25.84
CA TYR A 22 5.07 14.97 26.89
C TYR A 22 4.86 13.64 26.18
N GLY A 23 5.91 12.85 25.92
CA GLY A 23 6.54 12.04 26.95
C GLY A 23 5.59 10.87 27.21
N ILE A 24 5.97 9.66 26.78
CA ILE A 24 5.30 8.44 27.24
C ILE A 24 5.47 8.44 28.77
N HIS A 25 4.43 8.89 29.47
CA HIS A 25 4.37 8.86 30.90
C HIS A 25 3.77 7.51 31.26
N HIS A 26 4.63 6.66 31.80
CA HIS A 26 4.25 5.43 32.48
C HIS A 26 3.10 5.73 33.46
N PRO A 27 2.11 4.84 33.62
CA PRO A 27 1.09 5.01 34.63
C PRO A 27 1.74 4.92 36.02
N THR A 28 1.98 6.08 36.62
CA THR A 28 2.34 6.21 38.03
C THR A 28 1.05 6.26 38.85
N ASP A 29 0.40 5.10 39.01
CA ASP A 29 -0.45 4.86 40.17
C ASP A 29 0.35 3.97 41.12
N ALA A 30 1.18 4.64 41.92
CA ALA A 30 1.80 4.03 43.09
C ALA A 30 0.72 3.77 44.14
N VAL A 31 0.12 2.58 44.10
CA VAL A 31 -0.33 1.94 45.34
C VAL A 31 0.95 1.63 46.12
N GLN A 32 1.10 2.29 47.27
CA GLN A 32 2.18 2.04 48.21
C GLN A 32 1.91 0.68 48.89
N GLU A 33 2.33 -0.41 48.25
CA GLU A 33 2.35 -1.72 48.87
C GLU A 33 3.78 -2.03 49.30
N SER A 34 4.01 -1.92 50.61
CA SER A 34 5.23 -2.33 51.29
C SER A 34 5.41 -3.84 51.13
N GLY A 35 6.32 -4.27 50.27
CA GLY A 35 6.68 -5.67 50.12
C GLY A 35 8.01 -5.81 49.41
N SER A 36 9.04 -6.22 50.15
CA SER A 36 10.35 -6.59 49.63
C SER A 36 10.21 -7.80 48.69
N ALA A 37 10.51 -7.63 47.40
CA ALA A 37 10.67 -8.76 46.49
C ALA A 37 11.72 -8.46 45.42
N ASP A 38 12.88 -9.07 45.64
CA ASP A 38 13.91 -9.55 44.70
C ASP A 38 13.82 -9.09 43.23
N GLU A 39 14.75 -8.23 42.83
CA GLU A 39 14.96 -7.75 41.48
C GLU A 39 15.79 -8.76 40.67
N SER A 40 15.17 -9.87 40.26
CA SER A 40 15.69 -10.68 39.16
C SER A 40 14.61 -10.95 38.10
N THR A 41 14.70 -10.16 37.03
CA THR A 41 14.15 -10.43 35.69
C THR A 41 12.63 -10.60 35.58
N TYR A 42 11.88 -9.51 35.72
CA TYR A 42 10.52 -9.41 35.19
C TYR A 42 10.57 -9.19 33.67
N ILE A 43 10.25 -10.23 32.90
CA ILE A 43 10.02 -10.12 31.45
C ILE A 43 8.50 -9.97 31.28
N PRO A 44 7.98 -8.83 30.79
CA PRO A 44 6.56 -8.73 30.49
C PRO A 44 6.25 -9.73 29.38
N GLU A 45 5.44 -10.75 29.68
CA GLU A 45 4.83 -11.59 28.65
C GLU A 45 4.02 -10.67 27.74
N MET A 46 4.37 -10.62 26.45
CA MET A 46 3.44 -10.11 25.44
C MET A 46 2.28 -11.08 25.35
N ARG A 47 1.21 -10.83 26.13
CA ARG A 47 -0.07 -11.49 25.93
C ARG A 47 -0.75 -10.86 24.73
N TRP A 48 -0.81 -11.62 23.64
CA TRP A 48 -1.55 -11.22 22.45
C TRP A 48 -3.05 -11.18 22.78
N LEU A 49 -3.76 -10.16 22.31
CA LEU A 49 -5.23 -10.02 22.48
C LEU A 49 -6.02 -11.25 21.99
N SER A 50 -5.40 -12.16 21.23
CA SER A 50 -5.99 -13.43 20.79
C SER A 50 -6.08 -14.51 21.87
N GLU A 51 -5.40 -14.37 23.02
CA GLU A 51 -5.31 -15.45 24.02
C GLU A 51 -6.48 -15.46 25.03
N GLU A 52 -7.17 -14.34 25.25
CA GLU A 52 -8.29 -14.27 26.23
C GLU A 52 -9.60 -13.67 25.70
N HIS A 53 -9.65 -13.22 24.45
CA HIS A 53 -10.91 -12.81 23.83
C HIS A 53 -11.52 -13.95 23.01
N PRO A 54 -12.82 -14.27 23.17
CA PRO A 54 -13.47 -15.20 22.26
C PRO A 54 -13.22 -14.71 20.83
N LEU A 55 -12.87 -15.63 19.92
CA LEU A 55 -12.73 -15.34 18.51
C LEU A 55 -14.00 -14.59 18.08
N ILE A 56 -13.89 -13.28 17.87
CA ILE A 56 -15.01 -12.50 17.35
C ILE A 56 -15.19 -13.02 15.94
N SER A 57 -16.20 -13.87 15.75
CA SER A 57 -16.59 -14.28 14.40
C SER A 57 -16.96 -12.99 13.67
N ALA A 58 -16.47 -12.79 12.45
CA ALA A 58 -16.80 -11.62 11.63
C ALA A 58 -18.33 -11.46 11.48
N GLU A 59 -19.08 -12.55 11.64
CA GLU A 59 -20.55 -12.63 11.65
C GLU A 59 -21.21 -11.88 12.82
N GLN A 60 -20.46 -11.58 13.90
CA GLN A 60 -20.95 -10.87 15.09
C GLN A 60 -20.66 -9.36 15.06
N VAL A 61 -20.00 -8.89 14.00
CA VAL A 61 -19.63 -7.48 13.85
C VAL A 61 -20.69 -6.79 12.99
N GLU A 62 -21.58 -6.02 13.63
CA GLU A 62 -22.65 -5.29 12.91
C GLU A 62 -22.09 -4.26 11.92
N HIS A 63 -20.94 -3.65 12.24
CA HIS A 63 -20.28 -2.63 11.44
C HIS A 63 -18.77 -2.86 11.43
N TYR A 64 -18.20 -3.04 10.24
CA TYR A 64 -16.75 -3.11 10.04
C TYR A 64 -16.36 -2.22 8.87
N ALA A 65 -15.24 -1.53 9.03
CA ALA A 65 -14.59 -0.77 7.98
C ALA A 65 -13.11 -1.15 7.94
N GLY A 66 -12.61 -1.53 6.78
CA GLY A 66 -11.22 -1.90 6.57
C GLY A 66 -10.69 -1.42 5.23
N VAL A 67 -9.37 -1.43 5.09
CA VAL A 67 -8.68 -1.19 3.82
C VAL A 67 -8.05 -2.49 3.37
N GLY A 68 -8.27 -2.87 2.11
CA GLY A 68 -7.76 -4.12 1.54
C GLY A 68 -7.63 -4.08 0.02
N ILE A 69 -7.40 -5.25 -0.55
CA ILE A 69 -7.36 -5.46 -2.01
C ILE A 69 -8.56 -6.32 -2.39
N SER A 70 -9.34 -5.86 -3.36
CA SER A 70 -10.43 -6.62 -3.99
C SER A 70 -10.35 -6.40 -5.50
N GLU A 71 -10.54 -7.46 -6.30
CA GLU A 71 -10.42 -7.40 -7.76
C GLU A 71 -9.10 -6.77 -8.26
N GLY A 72 -8.00 -6.98 -7.53
CA GLY A 72 -6.67 -6.40 -7.84
C GLY A 72 -6.55 -4.90 -7.57
N LYS A 73 -7.59 -4.25 -7.04
CA LYS A 73 -7.61 -2.82 -6.74
C LYS A 73 -7.67 -2.59 -5.23
N ARG A 74 -7.09 -1.48 -4.78
CA ARG A 74 -7.29 -1.02 -3.40
C ARG A 74 -8.77 -0.70 -3.21
N ALA A 75 -9.35 -1.23 -2.15
CA ALA A 75 -10.73 -1.01 -1.81
C ALA A 75 -10.89 -0.69 -0.32
N VAL A 76 -11.82 0.20 -0.01
CA VAL A 76 -12.42 0.27 1.31
C VAL A 76 -13.51 -0.79 1.37
N ILE A 77 -13.42 -1.70 2.33
CA ILE A 77 -14.39 -2.77 2.54
C ILE A 77 -15.25 -2.40 3.74
N MET A 78 -16.54 -2.24 3.50
CA MET A 78 -17.51 -1.91 4.53
C MET A 78 -18.47 -3.08 4.69
N TYR A 79 -18.70 -3.50 5.93
CA TYR A 79 -19.76 -4.44 6.27
C TYR A 79 -20.80 -3.69 7.08
N GLU A 80 -22.05 -3.77 6.64
CA GLU A 80 -23.19 -3.20 7.33
C GLU A 80 -24.33 -4.21 7.29
N ASN A 81 -24.72 -4.71 8.47
CA ASN A 81 -25.89 -5.57 8.66
C ASN A 81 -25.95 -6.77 7.67
N GLY A 82 -24.83 -7.49 7.53
CA GLY A 82 -24.70 -8.67 6.67
C GLY A 82 -24.48 -8.36 5.18
N SER A 83 -24.40 -7.09 4.79
CA SER A 83 -24.07 -6.67 3.41
C SER A 83 -22.66 -6.11 3.35
N VAL A 84 -21.89 -6.53 2.33
CA VAL A 84 -20.54 -6.03 2.06
C VAL A 84 -20.59 -5.04 0.92
N SER A 85 -20.02 -3.84 1.08
CA SER A 85 -19.80 -2.89 0.01
C SER A 85 -18.31 -2.59 -0.16
N TYR A 86 -17.94 -2.29 -1.41
CA TYR A 86 -16.57 -2.01 -1.82
C TYR A 86 -16.54 -0.65 -2.48
N ASP A 87 -15.70 0.25 -1.96
CA ASP A 87 -15.34 1.48 -2.66
C ASP A 87 -13.93 1.32 -3.24
N TYR A 88 -13.86 1.31 -4.56
CA TYR A 88 -12.62 1.07 -5.29
C TYR A 88 -11.93 2.39 -5.61
N PHE A 89 -10.67 2.49 -5.23
CA PHE A 89 -9.85 3.60 -5.67
C PHE A 89 -9.52 3.39 -7.16
N SER A 90 -10.04 4.25 -8.02
CA SER A 90 -9.70 4.25 -9.45
C SER A 90 -8.34 4.90 -9.64
N SER A 91 -7.33 4.11 -9.96
CA SER A 91 -6.08 4.60 -10.55
C SER A 91 -6.25 4.70 -12.08
N GLY A 92 -5.65 5.74 -12.66
CA GLY A 92 -5.79 6.04 -14.09
C GLY A 92 -4.92 5.08 -14.91
N ASN A 93 -5.53 4.37 -15.85
CA ASN A 93 -4.89 3.41 -16.76
C ASN A 93 -4.02 2.34 -16.07
N ASP A 94 -4.63 1.52 -15.21
CA ASP A 94 -4.01 0.40 -14.49
C ASP A 94 -3.67 -0.80 -15.40
N ALA A 95 -2.84 -0.60 -16.42
CA ALA A 95 -2.43 -1.69 -17.29
C ALA A 95 -1.53 -2.69 -16.55
N TYR A 96 -0.63 -2.18 -15.68
CA TYR A 96 0.34 -2.99 -14.93
C TYR A 96 0.69 -2.34 -13.59
N ASP A 97 0.86 -3.15 -12.54
CA ASP A 97 1.31 -2.69 -11.22
C ASP A 97 2.84 -2.77 -11.09
N LEU A 98 3.43 -3.83 -11.65
CA LEU A 98 4.85 -4.17 -11.56
C LEU A 98 5.46 -4.36 -12.96
N ILE A 99 6.59 -3.71 -13.21
CA ILE A 99 7.49 -4.07 -14.30
C ILE A 99 8.74 -4.77 -13.77
N ILE A 100 9.11 -5.88 -14.39
CA ILE A 100 10.39 -6.55 -14.20
C ILE A 100 11.25 -6.28 -15.45
N ILE A 101 12.37 -5.57 -15.29
CA ILE A 101 13.32 -5.30 -16.38
C ILE A 101 14.49 -6.27 -16.25
N ALA A 102 14.76 -7.05 -17.30
CA ALA A 102 15.79 -8.09 -17.29
C ALA A 102 16.48 -8.23 -18.66
N PRO A 103 17.69 -8.84 -18.73
CA PRO A 103 18.23 -9.36 -19.98
C PRO A 103 17.22 -10.28 -20.68
N ASP A 104 17.11 -10.16 -21.99
CA ASP A 104 16.13 -10.93 -22.78
C ASP A 104 16.26 -12.45 -22.60
N ASP A 105 17.49 -12.94 -22.44
CA ASP A 105 17.80 -14.36 -22.20
C ASP A 105 17.17 -14.90 -20.90
N TRP A 106 16.76 -14.03 -19.98
CA TRP A 106 16.24 -14.41 -18.67
C TRP A 106 14.72 -14.34 -18.59
N LYS A 107 14.04 -13.84 -19.63
CA LYS A 107 12.57 -13.70 -19.63
C LYS A 107 11.85 -15.02 -19.37
N ASP A 108 12.29 -16.10 -20.00
CA ASP A 108 11.70 -17.43 -19.81
C ASP A 108 11.86 -17.93 -18.36
N SER A 109 13.02 -17.63 -17.74
CA SER A 109 13.29 -17.99 -16.34
C SER A 109 12.45 -17.18 -15.35
N LEU A 110 11.95 -16.01 -15.76
CA LEU A 110 11.13 -15.12 -14.93
C LEU A 110 9.63 -15.41 -15.04
N ALA A 111 9.18 -16.24 -15.99
CA ALA A 111 7.77 -16.58 -16.17
C ALA A 111 7.11 -17.14 -14.89
N PRO A 112 7.75 -18.04 -14.09
CA PRO A 112 7.16 -18.50 -12.83
C PRO A 112 6.96 -17.38 -11.80
N LEU A 113 7.87 -16.40 -11.76
CA LEU A 113 7.76 -15.25 -10.86
C LEU A 113 6.63 -14.33 -11.28
N GLN A 114 6.53 -14.03 -12.58
CA GLN A 114 5.41 -13.26 -13.13
C GLN A 114 4.07 -13.91 -12.77
N GLN A 115 3.91 -15.20 -13.07
CA GLN A 115 2.69 -15.95 -12.78
C GLN A 115 2.34 -15.93 -11.28
N HIS A 116 3.34 -16.08 -10.41
CA HIS A 116 3.14 -16.01 -8.97
C HIS A 116 2.68 -14.62 -8.52
N LYS A 117 3.20 -13.53 -9.10
CA LYS A 117 2.75 -12.17 -8.75
C LYS A 117 1.33 -11.89 -9.23
N GLU A 118 1.03 -12.27 -10.46
CA GLU A 118 -0.32 -12.14 -11.04
C GLU A 118 -1.34 -12.96 -10.24
N SER A 119 -1.00 -14.17 -9.80
CA SER A 119 -1.90 -15.00 -8.97
C SER A 119 -2.19 -14.39 -7.59
N HIS A 120 -1.40 -13.40 -7.16
CA HIS A 120 -1.59 -12.64 -5.92
C HIS A 120 -2.11 -11.22 -6.18
N GLY A 121 -2.66 -10.97 -7.37
CA GLY A 121 -3.32 -9.71 -7.70
C GLY A 121 -2.38 -8.56 -8.06
N ILE A 122 -1.14 -8.84 -8.44
CA ILE A 122 -0.18 -7.84 -8.93
C ILE A 122 0.01 -8.04 -10.43
N GLN A 123 -0.58 -7.17 -11.25
CA GLN A 123 -0.44 -7.20 -12.70
C GLN A 123 1.03 -6.95 -13.07
N THR A 124 1.69 -7.96 -13.62
CA THR A 124 3.14 -7.96 -13.79
C THR A 124 3.52 -8.09 -15.25
N MET A 125 4.46 -7.26 -15.72
CA MET A 125 5.04 -7.36 -17.06
C MET A 125 6.54 -7.59 -16.96
N VAL A 126 7.05 -8.57 -17.71
CA VAL A 126 8.49 -8.78 -17.89
C VAL A 126 8.95 -8.13 -19.20
N VAL A 127 9.88 -7.18 -19.09
CA VAL A 127 10.41 -6.37 -20.18
C VAL A 127 11.90 -6.65 -20.37
N GLY A 128 12.27 -6.99 -21.59
CA GLY A 128 13.64 -7.21 -22.01
C GLY A 128 14.40 -5.92 -22.30
N LEU A 129 15.72 -5.92 -22.08
CA LEU A 129 16.57 -4.78 -22.41
C LEU A 129 16.50 -4.42 -23.90
N ASN A 130 16.51 -5.42 -24.79
CA ASN A 130 16.39 -5.18 -26.23
C ASN A 130 15.03 -4.58 -26.60
N GLU A 131 13.96 -4.91 -25.87
CA GLU A 131 12.64 -4.33 -26.11
C GLU A 131 12.61 -2.83 -25.76
N ILE A 132 13.28 -2.44 -24.68
CA ILE A 132 13.45 -1.04 -24.26
C ILE A 132 14.28 -0.28 -25.29
N TYR A 133 15.45 -0.82 -25.65
CA TYR A 133 16.36 -0.16 -26.58
C TYR A 133 15.84 -0.13 -28.02
N GLY A 134 15.00 -1.09 -28.39
CA GLY A 134 14.32 -1.17 -29.68
C GLY A 134 13.02 -0.34 -29.77
N GLY A 135 12.54 0.21 -28.66
CA GLY A 135 11.34 1.05 -28.63
C GLY A 135 10.04 0.27 -28.87
N THR A 136 9.96 -0.94 -28.34
CA THR A 136 8.80 -1.85 -28.55
C THR A 136 7.51 -1.27 -27.98
N TYR A 137 7.62 -0.59 -26.84
CA TYR A 137 6.49 -0.07 -26.08
C TYR A 137 6.37 1.45 -26.14
N PHE A 138 7.50 2.15 -26.12
CA PHE A 138 7.58 3.61 -26.17
C PHE A 138 8.66 4.03 -27.16
N SER A 139 8.52 5.24 -27.71
CA SER A 139 9.60 5.88 -28.46
C SER A 139 10.85 5.99 -27.59
N VAL A 140 11.99 5.50 -28.11
CA VAL A 140 13.28 5.51 -27.39
C VAL A 140 13.74 6.95 -27.15
N GLN A 141 14.07 7.26 -25.90
CA GLN A 141 14.61 8.53 -25.46
C GLN A 141 15.86 8.29 -24.61
N GLY A 142 16.80 9.23 -24.60
CA GLY A 142 18.04 9.13 -23.82
C GLY A 142 19.28 8.85 -24.65
N ARG A 143 20.43 9.32 -24.15
CA ARG A 143 21.71 9.26 -24.85
C ARG A 143 22.42 7.92 -24.70
N ASP A 144 22.37 7.35 -23.49
CA ASP A 144 23.01 6.09 -23.13
C ASP A 144 21.97 5.10 -22.57
N ASP A 145 22.40 3.85 -22.39
CA ASP A 145 21.49 2.74 -22.07
C ASP A 145 20.82 2.90 -20.70
N ALA A 146 21.52 3.48 -19.72
CA ALA A 146 20.93 3.81 -18.42
C ALA A 146 19.87 4.91 -18.56
N GLU A 147 20.14 5.94 -19.37
CA GLU A 147 19.17 6.99 -19.63
C GLU A 147 17.93 6.48 -20.38
N LYS A 148 18.09 5.53 -21.31
CA LYS A 148 16.97 4.89 -22.00
C LYS A 148 16.05 4.13 -21.04
N ILE A 149 16.62 3.37 -20.10
CA ILE A 149 15.85 2.69 -19.05
C ILE A 149 15.11 3.70 -18.16
N LYS A 150 15.77 4.80 -17.77
CA LYS A 150 15.15 5.88 -16.98
C LYS A 150 13.90 6.44 -17.67
N TYR A 151 13.98 6.77 -18.97
CA TYR A 151 12.83 7.29 -19.70
C TYR A 151 11.74 6.24 -19.93
N PHE A 152 12.11 4.99 -20.14
CA PHE A 152 11.15 3.89 -20.20
C PHE A 152 10.34 3.79 -18.91
N ILE A 153 11.00 3.78 -17.75
CA ILE A 153 10.32 3.74 -16.45
C ILE A 153 9.43 4.96 -16.24
N LYS A 154 9.90 6.16 -16.61
CA LYS A 154 9.09 7.38 -16.55
C LYS A 154 7.78 7.24 -17.35
N ASN A 155 7.87 6.78 -18.60
CA ASN A 155 6.70 6.62 -19.45
C ASN A 155 5.78 5.51 -18.93
N ALA A 156 6.33 4.42 -18.41
CA ALA A 156 5.53 3.37 -17.77
C ALA A 156 4.75 3.89 -16.56
N ILE A 157 5.33 4.77 -15.75
CA ILE A 157 4.63 5.41 -14.62
C ILE A 157 3.52 6.33 -15.13
N GLU A 158 3.82 7.16 -16.14
CA GLU A 158 2.89 8.20 -16.62
C GLU A 158 1.75 7.66 -17.50
N GLU A 159 2.02 6.62 -18.31
CA GLU A 159 1.09 6.08 -19.29
C GLU A 159 0.42 4.78 -18.82
N TRP A 160 1.12 3.95 -18.04
CA TRP A 160 0.59 2.65 -17.55
C TRP A 160 0.30 2.61 -16.06
N GLY A 161 0.61 3.70 -15.33
CA GLY A 161 0.28 3.80 -13.91
C GLY A 161 1.05 2.84 -13.00
N ILE A 162 2.22 2.33 -13.42
CA ILE A 162 2.94 1.33 -12.62
C ILE A 162 3.35 1.88 -11.25
N GLU A 163 3.27 1.05 -10.21
CA GLU A 163 3.70 1.39 -8.85
C GLU A 163 5.10 0.86 -8.53
N TYR A 164 5.51 -0.23 -9.18
CA TYR A 164 6.71 -0.97 -8.83
C TYR A 164 7.61 -1.27 -10.03
N VAL A 165 8.92 -1.22 -9.80
CA VAL A 165 9.94 -1.65 -10.76
C VAL A 165 10.91 -2.61 -10.08
N MET A 166 11.17 -3.74 -10.71
CA MET A 166 12.20 -4.70 -10.32
C MET A 166 13.25 -4.79 -11.42
N LEU A 167 14.52 -4.54 -11.07
CA LEU A 167 15.65 -4.71 -11.98
C LEU A 167 16.31 -6.05 -11.70
N VAL A 168 16.49 -6.88 -12.73
CA VAL A 168 17.11 -8.20 -12.63
C VAL A 168 18.29 -8.24 -13.59
N GLY A 169 19.47 -8.62 -13.11
CA GLY A 169 20.71 -8.67 -13.89
C GLY A 169 21.88 -9.23 -13.09
#